data_AF-A0A3R6VUM2-F1
#
_entry.id   AF-A0A3R6VUM2-F1
#
_cell.length_a   1.000
_cell.length_b   1.000
_cell.length_c   1.000
_cell.angle_alpha   90.00
_cell.angle_beta   90.00
_cell.angle_gamma   90.00
#
_symmetry.space_group_name_H-M   'P 1'
#
loop_
_entity.id
_entity.type
_entity.pdbx_description
1 polymer ?
#
loop_
_entity_poly.entity_id
_entity_poly.type
_entity_poly.pdbx_seq_one_letter_code
_entity_poly.pdbx_strand_id
1 'polypeptide(L)'
;MSTTKTSLKALLWDMDGVLAEVSRSYRSAIIDTAASFGVTVTHVDIDTAKLAGNANNDWVLTHRLISASAVEVTLEQVTVAFEEIYQGTDSTPGLYRLETLLPSKGLLEELNRRLPNGMAVVTGRPKKDCVKFLKDFNLEALFPITICMEDGPPKPSPVPIILALNALGVTADEAAMIGDTVDDIVAAVRANVTAYGVLTPQVHAMSILENTSPTLTPILLASGAVQVLRPGCDELLDVITAPSVTGPAKEDDTSHYFTGANARVSCVTRKTKETSIQVQLNLDGSGLCEVRGRVTGY
;
A
#
# COMPACT_ATOMS: atom_id res chain seq x y z
N MET A 1 -12.35 -24.03 -23.91
CA MET A 1 -11.21 -24.23 -23.00
C MET A 1 -11.61 -23.61 -21.67
N SER A 2 -11.71 -24.41 -20.61
CA SER A 2 -12.08 -23.91 -19.28
C SER A 2 -10.88 -23.16 -18.71
N THR A 3 -10.95 -21.83 -18.65
CA THR A 3 -9.97 -21.00 -17.95
C THR A 3 -10.19 -21.17 -16.45
N THR A 4 -9.55 -22.17 -15.86
CA THR A 4 -9.35 -22.20 -14.42
C THR A 4 -8.65 -20.91 -14.03
N LYS A 5 -9.36 -20.02 -13.33
CA LYS A 5 -8.80 -18.79 -12.77
C LYS A 5 -7.66 -19.19 -11.83
N THR A 6 -6.40 -18.97 -12.24
CA THR A 6 -5.23 -19.26 -11.39
C THR A 6 -5.38 -18.50 -10.08
N SER A 7 -5.20 -19.19 -8.96
CA SER A 7 -5.26 -18.58 -7.63
C SER A 7 -3.99 -17.76 -7.39
N LEU A 8 -4.14 -16.52 -6.95
CA LEU A 8 -3.00 -15.66 -6.61
C LEU A 8 -2.19 -16.28 -5.46
N LYS A 9 -0.87 -16.36 -5.65
CA LYS A 9 0.09 -16.88 -4.70
C LYS A 9 0.92 -15.80 -4.03
N ALA A 10 1.07 -14.65 -4.68
CA ALA A 10 1.82 -13.52 -4.14
C ALA A 10 1.22 -12.15 -4.49
N LEU A 11 1.57 -11.15 -3.70
CA LEU A 11 1.28 -9.75 -3.98
C LEU A 11 2.56 -8.91 -4.05
N LEU A 12 2.61 -8.01 -5.02
CA LEU A 12 3.64 -7.00 -5.19
C LEU A 12 3.04 -5.65 -4.82
N TRP A 13 3.64 -4.95 -3.87
CA TRP A 13 3.11 -3.71 -3.33
C TRP A 13 4.02 -2.55 -3.73
N ASP A 14 3.45 -1.51 -4.34
CA ASP A 14 4.09 -0.20 -4.28
C ASP A 14 4.09 0.31 -2.81
N MET A 15 4.98 1.27 -2.53
CA MET A 15 5.08 1.86 -1.21
C MET A 15 4.31 3.19 -1.11
N ASP A 16 4.51 4.13 -2.02
CA ASP A 16 4.07 5.52 -1.86
C ASP A 16 2.60 5.68 -2.24
N GLY A 17 1.74 6.07 -1.30
CA GLY A 17 0.30 6.15 -1.56
C GLY A 17 -0.44 4.81 -1.52
N VAL A 18 0.30 3.70 -1.34
CA VAL A 18 -0.26 2.35 -1.17
C VAL A 18 0.00 1.79 0.23
N LEU A 19 1.26 1.60 0.62
CA LEU A 19 1.64 1.20 1.98
C LEU A 19 1.79 2.43 2.89
N ALA A 20 2.48 3.45 2.40
CA ALA A 20 2.80 4.67 3.14
C ALA A 20 1.85 5.82 2.76
N GLU A 21 1.29 6.49 3.75
CA GLU A 21 0.65 7.79 3.56
C GLU A 21 1.76 8.85 3.50
N VAL A 22 1.88 9.50 2.33
CA VAL A 22 3.01 10.37 2.01
C VAL A 22 2.62 11.81 1.74
N SER A 23 1.35 12.19 1.96
CA SER A 23 0.88 13.56 1.73
C SER A 23 1.68 14.60 2.51
N ARG A 24 2.15 14.24 3.69
CA ARG A 24 2.93 15.08 4.61
C ARG A 24 4.44 14.77 4.61
N SER A 25 4.88 13.79 3.83
CA SER A 25 6.28 13.40 3.70
C SER A 25 6.82 13.71 2.31
N TYR A 26 6.88 12.74 1.40
CA TYR A 26 7.40 12.91 0.04
C TYR A 26 6.68 14.04 -0.70
N ARG A 27 5.35 14.13 -0.63
CA ARG A 27 4.62 15.21 -1.33
C ARG A 27 4.96 16.60 -0.78
N SER A 28 5.10 16.73 0.55
CA SER A 28 5.58 17.97 1.17
C SER A 28 7.04 18.25 0.81
N ALA A 29 7.90 17.24 0.76
CA ALA A 29 9.29 17.40 0.34
C ALA A 29 9.40 17.90 -1.12
N ILE A 30 8.54 17.44 -2.04
CA ILE A 30 8.46 18.00 -3.41
C ILE A 30 8.15 19.50 -3.37
N ILE A 31 7.11 19.88 -2.61
CA ILE A 31 6.64 21.28 -2.50
C ILE A 31 7.73 22.16 -1.87
N ASP A 32 8.28 21.75 -0.73
CA ASP A 32 9.26 22.52 0.02
C ASP A 32 10.60 22.62 -0.74
N THR A 33 10.99 21.56 -1.47
CA THR A 33 12.16 21.59 -2.35
C THR A 33 11.94 22.60 -3.46
N ALA A 34 10.80 22.55 -4.16
CA ALA A 34 10.50 23.52 -5.21
C ALA A 34 10.48 24.97 -4.68
N ALA A 35 9.90 25.18 -3.50
CA ALA A 35 9.87 26.48 -2.83
C ALA A 35 11.28 27.00 -2.50
N SER A 36 12.22 26.13 -2.13
CA SER A 36 13.62 26.49 -1.87
C SER A 36 14.34 27.04 -3.11
N PHE A 37 13.88 26.68 -4.31
CA PHE A 37 14.33 27.22 -5.59
C PHE A 37 13.45 28.36 -6.14
N GLY A 38 12.52 28.86 -5.33
CA GLY A 38 11.62 29.97 -5.70
C GLY A 38 10.44 29.57 -6.60
N VAL A 39 10.12 28.28 -6.70
CA VAL A 39 9.01 27.76 -7.50
C VAL A 39 7.86 27.32 -6.61
N THR A 40 6.64 27.80 -6.90
CA THR A 40 5.43 27.34 -6.22
C THR A 40 4.89 26.08 -6.89
N VAL A 41 4.85 24.98 -6.15
CA VAL A 41 4.22 23.71 -6.56
C VAL A 41 3.08 23.40 -5.59
N THR A 42 1.95 22.94 -6.12
CA THR A 42 0.79 22.50 -5.34
C THR A 42 0.62 20.98 -5.38
N HIS A 43 -0.20 20.44 -4.46
CA HIS A 43 -0.60 19.03 -4.53
C HIS A 43 -1.28 18.68 -5.86
N VAL A 44 -2.03 19.61 -6.45
CA VAL A 44 -2.70 19.42 -7.75
C VAL A 44 -1.68 19.28 -8.87
N ASP A 45 -0.59 20.04 -8.84
CA ASP A 45 0.50 19.93 -9.81
C ASP A 45 1.19 18.57 -9.72
N ILE A 46 1.42 18.08 -8.50
CA ILE A 46 2.00 16.76 -8.23
C ILE A 46 1.07 15.66 -8.76
N ASP A 47 -0.23 15.71 -8.43
CA ASP A 47 -1.21 14.72 -8.89
C ASP A 47 -1.29 14.72 -10.43
N THR A 48 -1.34 15.91 -11.05
CA THR A 48 -1.34 16.06 -12.52
C THR A 48 -0.09 15.45 -13.15
N ALA A 49 1.08 15.70 -12.57
CA ALA A 49 2.34 15.20 -13.08
C ALA A 49 2.52 13.68 -12.86
N LYS A 50 1.96 13.12 -11.78
CA LYS A 50 1.90 11.66 -11.55
C LYS A 50 0.93 10.97 -12.51
N LEU A 51 -0.20 11.60 -12.82
CA LEU A 51 -1.16 11.14 -13.82
C LEU A 51 -0.57 11.10 -15.24
N ALA A 52 0.34 12.03 -15.55
CA ALA A 52 1.04 12.06 -16.84
C ALA A 52 2.10 10.95 -17.01
N GLY A 53 2.42 10.20 -15.94
CA GLY A 53 3.45 9.17 -15.92
C GLY A 53 4.88 9.69 -15.86
N ASN A 54 5.83 8.76 -15.83
CA ASN A 54 7.26 9.04 -15.60
C ASN A 54 7.48 9.83 -14.30
N ALA A 55 6.86 9.34 -13.23
CA ALA A 55 6.79 9.98 -11.91
C ALA A 55 7.08 9.02 -10.76
N ASN A 56 7.66 7.85 -11.07
CA ASN A 56 8.11 6.87 -10.08
C ASN A 56 9.30 7.34 -9.23
N ASN A 57 10.08 8.31 -9.69
CA ASN A 57 11.19 8.90 -8.91
C ASN A 57 10.84 10.34 -8.54
N ASP A 58 10.60 10.60 -7.26
CA ASP A 58 10.15 11.91 -6.80
C ASP A 58 11.23 13.00 -6.90
N TRP A 59 12.53 12.67 -6.92
CA TRP A 59 13.58 13.65 -7.22
C TRP A 59 13.49 14.12 -8.67
N VAL A 60 13.30 13.18 -9.61
CA VAL A 60 13.12 13.48 -11.04
C VAL A 60 11.82 14.25 -11.28
N LEU A 61 10.75 13.87 -10.59
CA LEU A 61 9.47 14.58 -10.62
C LEU A 61 9.64 16.03 -10.14
N THR A 62 10.29 16.24 -8.99
CA THR A 62 10.56 17.56 -8.43
C THR A 62 11.40 18.41 -9.38
N HIS A 63 12.47 17.83 -9.93
CA HIS A 63 13.34 18.49 -10.91
C HIS A 63 12.57 18.93 -12.16
N ARG A 64 11.69 18.07 -12.68
CA ARG A 64 10.80 18.39 -13.81
C ARG A 64 9.84 19.52 -13.50
N LEU A 65 9.24 19.54 -12.30
CA LEU A 65 8.31 20.59 -11.87
C LEU A 65 9.02 21.94 -11.72
N ILE A 66 10.22 21.96 -11.17
CA ILE A 66 11.04 23.19 -11.06
C ILE A 66 11.45 23.69 -12.44
N SER A 67 11.96 22.78 -13.29
CA SER A 67 12.44 23.12 -14.64
C SER A 67 11.33 23.65 -15.54
N ALA A 68 10.07 23.22 -15.34
CA ALA A 68 8.92 23.74 -16.06
C ALA A 68 8.64 25.23 -15.80
N SER A 69 9.19 25.79 -14.71
CA SER A 69 9.09 27.21 -14.34
C SER A 69 10.27 28.06 -14.84
N ALA A 70 11.05 27.55 -15.81
CA ALA A 70 12.22 28.21 -16.39
C ALA A 70 13.35 28.54 -15.38
N VAL A 71 13.40 27.81 -14.26
CA VAL A 71 14.50 27.85 -13.30
C VAL A 71 15.51 26.77 -13.65
N GLU A 72 16.77 27.14 -13.90
CA GLU A 72 17.85 26.18 -14.19
C GLU A 72 18.43 25.61 -12.89
N VAL A 73 18.15 24.33 -12.63
CA VAL A 73 18.70 23.55 -11.53
C VAL A 73 19.14 22.18 -12.04
N THR A 74 20.18 21.61 -11.42
CA THR A 74 20.58 20.22 -11.71
C THR A 74 19.75 19.24 -10.88
N LEU A 75 19.62 18.00 -11.36
CA LEU A 75 18.98 16.92 -10.58
C LEU A 75 19.71 16.71 -9.25
N GLU A 76 21.04 16.82 -9.23
CA GLU A 76 21.85 16.67 -8.01
C GLU A 76 21.48 17.73 -6.96
N GLN A 77 21.35 19.00 -7.35
CA GLN A 77 20.92 20.07 -6.44
C GLN A 77 19.54 19.81 -5.87
N VAL A 78 18.60 19.35 -6.71
CA VAL A 78 17.25 18.99 -6.28
C VAL A 78 17.27 17.79 -5.32
N THR A 79 18.04 16.75 -5.63
CA THR A 79 18.18 15.58 -4.75
C THR A 79 18.77 15.97 -3.39
N VAL A 80 19.80 16.82 -3.34
CA VAL A 80 20.39 17.27 -2.07
C VAL A 80 19.37 18.03 -1.23
N ALA A 81 18.68 19.02 -1.81
CA ALA A 81 17.67 19.79 -1.11
C ALA A 81 16.49 18.92 -0.64
N PHE A 82 16.04 18.01 -1.50
CA PHE A 82 14.98 17.05 -1.18
C PHE A 82 15.37 16.16 0.00
N GLU A 83 16.57 15.57 -0.05
CA GLU A 83 17.05 14.68 1.00
C GLU A 83 17.22 15.42 2.33
N GLU A 84 17.69 16.67 2.32
CA GLU A 84 17.79 17.48 3.54
C GLU A 84 16.42 17.70 4.19
N ILE A 85 15.38 17.98 3.40
CA ILE A 85 14.02 18.19 3.88
C ILE A 85 13.39 16.86 4.35
N TYR A 86 13.50 15.82 3.54
CA TYR A 86 12.89 14.53 3.81
C TYR A 86 13.54 13.82 5.01
N GLN A 87 14.87 13.76 5.06
CA GLN A 87 15.64 13.13 6.14
C GLN A 87 15.74 14.02 7.38
N GLY A 88 15.66 15.34 7.18
CA GLY A 88 15.88 16.34 8.22
C GLY A 88 17.35 16.66 8.45
N THR A 89 17.57 17.60 9.35
CA THR A 89 18.88 18.08 9.79
C THR A 89 19.02 17.91 11.31
N ASP A 90 20.18 18.29 11.86
CA ASP A 90 20.40 18.29 13.30
C ASP A 90 19.40 19.18 14.06
N SER A 91 18.89 20.24 13.41
CA SER A 91 17.94 21.19 14.01
C SER A 91 16.49 20.94 13.64
N THR A 92 16.23 20.26 12.51
CA THR A 92 14.88 20.13 11.94
C THR A 92 14.55 18.66 11.72
N PRO A 93 13.53 18.09 12.40
CA PRO A 93 13.13 16.72 12.17
C PRO A 93 12.70 16.47 10.71
N GLY A 94 13.14 15.36 10.14
CA GLY A 94 12.78 14.98 8.78
C GLY A 94 11.30 14.62 8.59
N LEU A 95 10.77 14.93 7.41
CA LEU A 95 9.39 14.67 7.06
C LEU A 95 9.04 13.17 6.99
N TYR A 96 10.01 12.26 6.83
CA TYR A 96 9.77 10.81 6.90
C TYR A 96 9.04 10.39 8.19
N ARG A 97 9.20 11.16 9.28
CA ARG A 97 8.59 10.87 10.58
C ARG A 97 7.08 11.08 10.62
N LEU A 98 6.53 11.75 9.61
CA LEU A 98 5.10 12.06 9.50
C LEU A 98 4.33 10.99 8.71
N GLU A 99 5.03 9.99 8.16
CA GLU A 99 4.43 8.89 7.43
C GLU A 99 3.57 8.04 8.36
N THR A 100 2.46 7.53 7.82
CA THR A 100 1.60 6.57 8.51
C THR A 100 1.36 5.37 7.60
N LEU A 101 1.03 4.22 8.21
CA LEU A 101 0.68 3.02 7.47
C LEU A 101 -0.77 3.09 6.97
N LEU A 102 -0.96 2.92 5.66
CA LEU A 102 -2.27 2.98 5.01
C LEU A 102 -3.10 1.71 5.23
N PRO A 103 -2.64 0.50 4.85
CA PRO A 103 -3.33 -0.73 5.21
C PRO A 103 -3.14 -1.01 6.70
N SER A 104 -4.17 -1.52 7.37
CA SER A 104 -3.95 -1.98 8.75
C SER A 104 -2.93 -3.13 8.78
N LYS A 105 -2.08 -3.18 9.80
CA LYS A 105 -1.12 -4.29 9.95
C LYS A 105 -1.81 -5.66 9.95
N GLY A 106 -2.97 -5.77 10.60
CA GLY A 106 -3.76 -7.02 10.64
C GLY A 106 -4.26 -7.45 9.26
N LEU A 107 -4.59 -6.50 8.37
CA LEU A 107 -4.92 -6.82 6.98
C LEU A 107 -3.70 -7.40 6.24
N LEU A 108 -2.52 -6.79 6.39
CA LEU A 108 -1.29 -7.29 5.76
C LEU A 108 -0.90 -8.67 6.28
N GLU A 109 -1.03 -8.91 7.58
CA GLU A 109 -0.80 -10.23 8.20
C GLU A 109 -1.77 -11.28 7.66
N GLU A 110 -3.06 -10.92 7.54
CA GLU A 110 -4.07 -11.83 7.01
C GLU A 110 -3.84 -12.12 5.52
N LEU A 111 -3.52 -11.12 4.70
CA LEU A 111 -3.17 -11.34 3.29
C LEU A 111 -1.95 -12.24 3.16
N ASN A 112 -0.88 -11.98 3.93
CA ASN A 112 0.31 -12.82 3.93
C ASN A 112 -0.01 -14.27 4.31
N ARG A 113 -0.91 -14.51 5.28
CA ARG A 113 -1.37 -15.85 5.66
C ARG A 113 -2.08 -16.58 4.52
N ARG A 114 -2.76 -15.85 3.63
CA ARG A 114 -3.52 -16.43 2.51
C ARG A 114 -2.68 -16.68 1.25
N LEU A 115 -1.49 -16.08 1.18
CA LEU A 115 -0.62 -16.11 0.00
C LEU A 115 0.54 -17.11 0.24
N PRO A 116 0.55 -18.27 -0.44
CA PRO A 116 1.60 -19.28 -0.28
C PRO A 116 3.04 -18.77 -0.44
N ASN A 117 3.25 -17.78 -1.31
CA ASN A 117 4.57 -17.22 -1.60
C ASN A 117 4.79 -15.86 -0.92
N GLY A 118 3.79 -15.33 -0.20
CA GLY A 118 3.89 -14.08 0.57
C GLY A 118 3.83 -12.82 -0.28
N MET A 119 4.53 -11.77 0.15
CA MET A 119 4.46 -10.44 -0.43
C MET A 119 5.84 -9.82 -0.63
N ALA A 120 5.93 -8.91 -1.61
CA ALA A 120 7.13 -8.12 -1.88
C ALA A 120 6.79 -6.64 -2.04
N VAL A 121 7.75 -5.76 -1.74
CA VAL A 121 7.68 -4.34 -2.10
C VAL A 121 8.38 -4.10 -3.43
N VAL A 122 7.77 -3.31 -4.30
CA VAL A 122 8.35 -2.82 -5.56
C VAL A 122 8.17 -1.31 -5.62
N THR A 123 9.20 -0.55 -5.26
CA THR A 123 9.10 0.90 -5.02
C THR A 123 10.15 1.70 -5.79
N GLY A 124 9.80 2.95 -6.11
CA GLY A 124 10.76 3.95 -6.58
C GLY A 124 11.61 4.59 -5.49
N ARG A 125 11.39 4.27 -4.20
CA ARG A 125 12.20 4.80 -3.09
C ARG A 125 13.62 4.22 -3.09
N PRO A 126 14.61 4.98 -2.57
CA PRO A 126 15.90 4.43 -2.18
C PRO A 126 15.75 3.29 -1.17
N LYS A 127 16.62 2.29 -1.26
CA LYS A 127 16.56 1.10 -0.40
C LYS A 127 16.61 1.43 1.08
N LYS A 128 17.42 2.44 1.46
CA LYS A 128 17.53 2.91 2.85
C LYS A 128 16.18 3.36 3.42
N ASP A 129 15.35 4.02 2.62
CA ASP A 129 14.08 4.61 3.06
C ASP A 129 12.98 3.55 3.11
N CYS A 130 12.97 2.65 2.13
CA CYS A 130 12.10 1.47 2.12
C CYS A 130 12.31 0.59 3.37
N VAL A 131 13.56 0.19 3.63
CA VAL A 131 13.89 -0.67 4.79
C VAL A 131 13.55 0.05 6.10
N LYS A 132 13.84 1.34 6.18
CA LYS A 132 13.49 2.14 7.36
C LYS A 132 11.99 2.17 7.61
N PHE A 133 11.17 2.45 6.60
CA PHE A 133 9.72 2.46 6.74
C PHE A 133 9.19 1.10 7.22
N LEU A 134 9.64 0.01 6.59
CA LEU A 134 9.22 -1.34 6.97
C LEU A 134 9.60 -1.65 8.43
N LYS A 135 10.76 -1.21 8.89
CA LYS A 135 11.20 -1.37 10.27
C LYS A 135 10.35 -0.55 11.25
N ASP A 136 10.11 0.73 10.96
CA ASP A 136 9.35 1.63 11.82
C ASP A 136 7.91 1.12 12.07
N PHE A 137 7.31 0.45 11.08
CA PHE A 137 5.98 -0.18 11.18
C PHE A 137 5.99 -1.67 11.52
N ASN A 138 7.16 -2.26 11.80
CA ASN A 138 7.33 -3.69 12.10
C ASN A 138 6.75 -4.62 11.02
N LEU A 139 7.11 -4.37 9.77
CA LEU A 139 6.62 -5.07 8.56
C LEU A 139 7.70 -5.90 7.85
N GLU A 140 8.96 -5.85 8.30
CA GLU A 140 10.09 -6.56 7.65
C GLU A 140 9.81 -8.06 7.44
N ALA A 141 9.15 -8.71 8.40
CA ALA A 141 8.79 -10.13 8.30
C ALA A 141 7.67 -10.43 7.26
N LEU A 142 6.84 -9.43 6.93
CA LEU A 142 5.78 -9.55 5.93
C LEU A 142 6.28 -9.26 4.51
N PHE A 143 7.38 -8.51 4.40
CA PHE A 143 7.99 -8.13 3.13
C PHE A 143 9.48 -8.51 3.10
N PRO A 144 9.81 -9.81 3.07
CA PRO A 144 11.20 -10.27 3.03
C PRO A 144 11.92 -9.88 1.72
N ILE A 145 11.16 -9.50 0.69
CA ILE A 145 11.66 -9.12 -0.63
C ILE A 145 11.28 -7.67 -0.89
N THR A 146 12.29 -6.86 -1.19
CA THR A 146 12.14 -5.44 -1.56
C THR A 146 12.94 -5.18 -2.83
N ILE A 147 12.27 -4.69 -3.88
CA ILE A 147 12.90 -4.18 -5.09
C ILE A 147 12.78 -2.65 -5.05
N CYS A 148 13.92 -1.99 -4.87
CA CYS A 148 14.03 -0.55 -4.67
C CYS A 148 14.66 0.14 -5.89
N MET A 149 14.81 1.46 -5.81
CA MET A 149 15.37 2.29 -6.87
C MET A 149 16.70 1.75 -7.45
N GLU A 150 17.56 1.22 -6.59
CA GLU A 150 18.90 0.77 -6.93
C GLU A 150 18.94 -0.60 -7.62
N ASP A 151 17.85 -1.38 -7.54
CA ASP A 151 17.83 -2.77 -8.00
C ASP A 151 17.51 -2.90 -9.51
N GLY A 152 17.13 -1.82 -10.19
CA GLY A 152 16.84 -1.86 -11.63
C GLY A 152 16.26 -0.56 -12.20
N PRO A 153 15.95 -0.52 -13.50
CA PRO A 153 15.30 0.64 -14.12
C PRO A 153 13.91 0.87 -13.50
N PRO A 154 13.49 2.13 -13.29
CA PRO A 154 12.25 2.44 -12.60
C PRO A 154 11.00 2.00 -13.38
N LYS A 155 9.88 1.84 -12.67
CA LYS A 155 8.55 1.74 -13.27
C LYS A 155 8.34 2.99 -14.16
N PRO A 156 7.84 2.85 -15.41
CA PRO A 156 7.03 1.76 -15.96
C PRO A 156 7.80 0.61 -16.63
N SER A 157 9.11 0.47 -16.39
CA SER A 157 9.82 -0.74 -16.78
C SER A 157 9.22 -1.97 -16.09
N PRO A 158 9.04 -3.12 -16.78
CA PRO A 158 8.59 -4.36 -16.12
C PRO A 158 9.69 -5.02 -15.29
N VAL A 159 10.95 -4.58 -15.41
CA VAL A 159 12.11 -5.24 -14.78
C VAL A 159 11.96 -5.37 -13.26
N PRO A 160 11.57 -4.33 -12.49
CA PRO A 160 11.40 -4.47 -11.03
C PRO A 160 10.36 -5.51 -10.64
N ILE A 161 9.28 -5.63 -11.41
CA ILE A 161 8.23 -6.64 -11.18
C ILE A 161 8.78 -8.03 -11.48
N ILE A 162 9.48 -8.21 -12.60
CA ILE A 162 10.11 -9.49 -12.96
C ILE A 162 11.12 -9.94 -11.88
N LEU A 163 11.90 -9.02 -11.33
CA LEU A 163 12.81 -9.31 -10.22
C LEU A 163 12.05 -9.79 -8.98
N ALA A 164 10.94 -9.14 -8.62
CA ALA A 164 10.11 -9.55 -7.49
C ALA A 164 9.46 -10.93 -7.71
N LEU A 165 8.93 -11.21 -8.90
CA LEU A 165 8.37 -12.53 -9.26
C LEU A 165 9.41 -13.64 -9.09
N ASN A 166 10.62 -13.41 -9.62
CA ASN A 166 11.72 -14.38 -9.53
C ASN A 166 12.14 -14.62 -8.08
N ALA A 167 12.22 -13.57 -7.26
CA ALA A 167 12.58 -13.68 -5.85
C ALA A 167 11.51 -14.42 -5.03
N LEU A 168 10.23 -14.22 -5.36
CA LEU A 168 9.09 -14.91 -4.73
C LEU A 168 8.88 -16.33 -5.25
N GLY A 169 9.49 -16.69 -6.39
CA GLY A 169 9.33 -18.01 -7.01
C GLY A 169 7.93 -18.26 -7.58
N VAL A 170 7.31 -17.22 -8.18
CA VAL A 170 5.96 -17.28 -8.78
C VAL A 170 5.98 -16.85 -10.25
N THR A 171 4.99 -17.31 -11.02
CA THR A 171 4.78 -16.83 -12.40
C THR A 171 3.90 -15.57 -12.43
N ALA A 172 3.85 -14.88 -13.56
CA ALA A 172 3.11 -13.63 -13.70
C ALA A 172 1.59 -13.78 -13.47
N ASP A 173 1.02 -14.94 -13.86
CA ASP A 173 -0.39 -15.27 -13.64
C ASP A 173 -0.72 -15.70 -12.20
N GLU A 174 0.30 -15.89 -11.36
CA GLU A 174 0.18 -16.24 -9.95
C GLU A 174 0.37 -15.02 -9.03
N ALA A 175 0.60 -13.83 -9.58
CA ALA A 175 0.85 -12.62 -8.80
C ALA A 175 -0.04 -11.45 -9.24
N ALA A 176 -0.20 -10.48 -8.35
CA ALA A 176 -0.79 -9.20 -8.68
C ALA A 176 0.05 -8.04 -8.13
N MET A 177 0.11 -6.94 -8.90
CA MET A 177 0.73 -5.67 -8.53
C MET A 177 -0.34 -4.72 -8.00
N ILE A 178 -0.05 -4.07 -6.87
CA ILE A 178 -0.90 -3.07 -6.22
C ILE A 178 -0.17 -1.72 -6.29
N GLY A 179 -0.75 -0.73 -6.96
CA GLY A 179 -0.11 0.57 -7.22
C GLY A 179 -1.11 1.72 -7.37
N ASP A 180 -0.70 2.94 -7.01
CA ASP A 180 -1.55 4.15 -7.14
C ASP A 180 -1.23 4.97 -8.39
N THR A 181 -0.11 4.72 -9.07
CA THR A 181 0.32 5.47 -10.26
C THR A 181 0.10 4.74 -11.57
N VAL A 182 0.06 5.50 -12.67
CA VAL A 182 0.06 4.93 -14.03
C VAL A 182 1.30 4.09 -14.28
N ASP A 183 2.46 4.49 -13.74
CA ASP A 183 3.72 3.76 -13.93
C ASP A 183 3.66 2.35 -13.32
N ASP A 184 2.97 2.17 -12.19
CA ASP A 184 2.74 0.87 -11.57
C ASP A 184 1.94 -0.07 -12.46
N ILE A 185 0.81 0.42 -12.94
CA ILE A 185 -0.12 -0.36 -13.75
C ILE A 185 0.54 -0.74 -15.07
N VAL A 186 1.23 0.21 -15.72
CA VAL A 186 1.94 -0.06 -16.98
C VAL A 186 3.10 -1.03 -16.77
N ALA A 187 3.84 -0.94 -15.67
CA ALA A 187 4.90 -1.92 -15.36
C ALA A 187 4.31 -3.33 -15.23
N ALA A 188 3.20 -3.48 -14.51
CA ALA A 188 2.53 -4.76 -14.28
C ALA A 188 2.00 -5.37 -15.59
N VAL A 189 1.31 -4.56 -16.40
CA VAL A 189 0.82 -4.98 -17.72
C VAL A 189 1.97 -5.45 -18.61
N ARG A 190 3.09 -4.71 -18.64
CA ARG A 190 4.28 -5.10 -19.41
C ARG A 190 4.95 -6.38 -18.90
N ALA A 191 4.75 -6.71 -17.62
CA ALA A 191 5.22 -7.97 -17.02
C ALA A 191 4.18 -9.11 -17.13
N ASN A 192 3.02 -8.88 -17.76
CA ASN A 192 1.87 -9.79 -17.80
C ASN A 192 1.31 -10.16 -16.40
N VAL A 193 1.48 -9.26 -15.43
CA VAL A 193 0.98 -9.40 -14.06
C VAL A 193 -0.36 -8.68 -13.93
N THR A 194 -1.31 -9.26 -13.19
CA THR A 194 -2.59 -8.60 -12.89
C THR A 194 -2.34 -7.32 -12.09
N ALA A 195 -2.93 -6.19 -12.49
CA ALA A 195 -2.71 -4.91 -11.83
C ALA A 195 -3.98 -4.43 -11.11
N TYR A 196 -3.86 -4.05 -9.84
CA TYR A 196 -4.88 -3.34 -9.09
C TYR A 196 -4.42 -1.91 -8.86
N GLY A 197 -5.26 -0.96 -9.27
CA GLY A 197 -5.09 0.45 -8.94
C GLY A 197 -5.49 0.71 -7.49
N VAL A 198 -4.94 1.75 -6.88
CA VAL A 198 -5.33 2.21 -5.54
C VAL A 198 -5.55 3.71 -5.57
N LEU A 199 -6.63 4.18 -4.95
CA LEU A 199 -6.80 5.62 -4.70
C LEU A 199 -5.97 6.04 -3.49
N THR A 200 -5.28 7.16 -3.60
CA THR A 200 -4.68 7.81 -2.43
C THR A 200 -5.79 8.36 -1.51
N PRO A 201 -5.56 8.50 -0.18
CA PRO A 201 -6.56 9.01 0.74
C PRO A 201 -7.12 10.37 0.33
N GLN A 202 -6.27 11.24 -0.21
CA GLN A 202 -6.68 12.58 -0.61
C GLN A 202 -7.60 12.56 -1.82
N VAL A 203 -7.26 11.80 -2.86
CA VAL A 203 -8.11 11.63 -4.05
C VAL A 203 -9.44 10.98 -3.67
N HIS A 204 -9.42 9.99 -2.78
CA HIS A 204 -10.63 9.34 -2.30
C HIS A 204 -11.51 10.32 -1.48
N ALA A 205 -10.94 11.03 -0.52
CA ALA A 205 -11.67 11.99 0.31
C ALA A 205 -12.32 13.09 -0.53
N MET A 206 -11.60 13.64 -1.51
CA MET A 206 -12.14 14.65 -2.43
C MET A 206 -13.35 14.12 -3.22
N SER A 207 -13.27 12.89 -3.73
CA SER A 207 -14.38 12.27 -4.47
C SER A 207 -15.66 12.13 -3.61
N ILE A 208 -15.50 11.86 -2.31
CA ILE A 208 -16.62 11.78 -1.37
C ILE A 208 -17.20 13.16 -1.08
N LEU A 209 -16.35 14.16 -0.83
CA LEU A 209 -16.76 15.53 -0.51
C LEU A 209 -17.49 16.20 -1.68
N GLU A 210 -17.02 15.96 -2.91
CA GLU A 210 -17.59 16.55 -4.12
C GLU A 210 -18.73 15.71 -4.71
N ASN A 211 -18.95 14.49 -4.17
CA ASN A 211 -19.89 13.51 -4.70
C ASN A 211 -19.64 13.22 -6.20
N THR A 212 -18.36 13.08 -6.56
CA THR A 212 -17.87 12.83 -7.93
C THR A 212 -17.13 11.50 -7.99
N SER A 213 -16.98 10.94 -9.19
CA SER A 213 -16.06 9.82 -9.39
C SER A 213 -14.62 10.33 -9.42
N PRO A 214 -13.67 9.69 -8.71
CA PRO A 214 -12.28 10.12 -8.72
C PRO A 214 -11.72 10.08 -10.15
N THR A 215 -11.10 11.18 -10.60
CA THR A 215 -10.49 11.28 -11.94
C THR A 215 -9.41 10.23 -12.18
N LEU A 216 -8.74 9.78 -11.11
CA LEU A 216 -7.70 8.75 -11.15
C LEU A 216 -8.26 7.37 -11.57
N THR A 217 -9.50 7.04 -11.18
CA THR A 217 -10.10 5.72 -11.46
C THR A 217 -10.13 5.36 -12.95
N PRO A 218 -10.75 6.16 -13.86
CA PRO A 218 -10.78 5.82 -15.28
C PRO A 218 -9.37 5.78 -15.91
N ILE A 219 -8.42 6.56 -15.39
CA ILE A 219 -7.03 6.58 -15.90
C ILE A 219 -6.30 5.29 -15.57
N LEU A 220 -6.40 4.80 -14.32
CA LEU A 220 -5.78 3.53 -13.91
C LEU A 220 -6.42 2.34 -14.65
N LEU A 221 -7.75 2.34 -14.80
CA LEU A 221 -8.46 1.32 -15.59
C LEU A 221 -8.02 1.34 -17.05
N ALA A 222 -7.94 2.51 -17.69
CA ALA A 222 -7.47 2.65 -19.06
C ALA A 222 -6.00 2.24 -19.24
N SER A 223 -5.19 2.34 -18.18
CA SER A 223 -3.79 1.89 -18.15
C SER A 223 -3.65 0.38 -17.99
N GLY A 224 -4.74 -0.34 -17.66
CA GLY A 224 -4.78 -1.80 -17.57
C GLY A 224 -5.05 -2.36 -16.18
N ALA A 225 -5.43 -1.54 -15.20
CA ALA A 225 -5.87 -2.04 -13.90
C ALA A 225 -7.19 -2.81 -14.04
N VAL A 226 -7.30 -3.96 -13.37
CA VAL A 226 -8.54 -4.77 -13.38
C VAL A 226 -9.61 -4.21 -12.46
N GLN A 227 -9.19 -3.48 -11.43
CA GLN A 227 -10.03 -2.78 -10.46
C GLN A 227 -9.21 -1.67 -9.81
N VAL A 228 -9.89 -0.62 -9.33
CA VAL A 228 -9.28 0.44 -8.51
C VAL A 228 -9.84 0.33 -7.10
N LEU A 229 -8.97 0.10 -6.13
CA LEU A 229 -9.27 -0.15 -4.73
C LEU A 229 -9.31 1.17 -3.94
N ARG A 230 -10.04 1.17 -2.84
CA ARG A 230 -10.01 2.26 -1.86
C ARG A 230 -8.68 2.29 -1.09
N PRO A 231 -8.33 3.44 -0.49
CA PRO A 231 -7.15 3.54 0.37
C PRO A 231 -7.16 2.44 1.44
N GLY A 232 -6.02 1.78 1.66
CA GLY A 232 -5.89 0.70 2.64
C GLY A 232 -6.18 -0.71 2.11
N CYS A 233 -6.75 -0.86 0.91
CA CYS A 233 -6.82 -2.12 0.16
C CYS A 233 -7.55 -3.30 0.88
N ASP A 234 -8.55 -3.02 1.72
CA ASP A 234 -9.32 -4.05 2.44
C ASP A 234 -10.08 -5.00 1.50
N GLU A 235 -10.54 -4.48 0.36
CA GLU A 235 -11.18 -5.20 -0.75
C GLU A 235 -10.33 -6.36 -1.30
N LEU A 236 -9.02 -6.40 -1.07
CA LEU A 236 -8.17 -7.53 -1.47
C LEU A 236 -8.55 -8.84 -0.77
N LEU A 237 -9.20 -8.78 0.40
CA LEU A 237 -9.67 -9.98 1.10
C LEU A 237 -10.82 -10.69 0.39
N ASP A 238 -11.56 -9.98 -0.48
CA ASP A 238 -12.62 -10.57 -1.30
C ASP A 238 -12.05 -11.27 -2.54
N VAL A 239 -10.88 -10.82 -3.01
CA VAL A 239 -10.15 -11.38 -4.15
C VAL A 239 -9.29 -12.57 -3.73
N ILE A 240 -8.61 -12.45 -2.60
CA ILE A 240 -7.65 -13.44 -2.09
C ILE A 240 -8.36 -14.28 -1.04
N THR A 241 -8.91 -15.42 -1.46
CA THR A 241 -9.66 -16.31 -0.56
C THR A 241 -8.72 -17.00 0.41
N ALA A 242 -9.22 -17.28 1.61
CA ALA A 242 -8.46 -18.04 2.59
C ALA A 242 -8.14 -19.45 2.06
N PRO A 243 -6.99 -20.02 2.43
CA PRO A 243 -6.70 -21.43 2.16
C PRO A 243 -7.85 -22.27 2.71
N SER A 244 -8.31 -23.25 1.92
CA SER A 244 -9.32 -24.21 2.34
C SER A 244 -8.87 -24.85 3.65
N VAL A 245 -9.54 -24.54 4.76
CA VAL A 245 -9.26 -25.19 6.05
C VAL A 245 -9.83 -26.61 5.97
N THR A 246 -9.02 -27.57 5.52
CA THR A 246 -9.32 -28.99 5.64
C THR A 246 -8.88 -29.49 7.01
N GLY A 247 -9.68 -29.17 8.02
CA GLY A 247 -9.50 -29.68 9.38
C GLY A 247 -10.67 -29.27 10.26
N PRO A 248 -11.13 -30.12 11.19
CA PRO A 248 -12.14 -29.71 12.16
C PRO A 248 -11.62 -28.49 12.91
N ALA A 249 -12.45 -27.44 13.00
CA ALA A 249 -12.17 -26.31 13.86
C ALA A 249 -11.83 -26.85 15.25
N LYS A 250 -10.66 -26.49 15.79
CA LYS A 250 -10.37 -26.76 17.18
C LYS A 250 -11.42 -26.01 17.99
N GLU A 251 -12.33 -26.75 18.61
CA GLU A 251 -13.18 -26.29 19.70
C GLU A 251 -12.26 -25.93 20.87
N ASP A 252 -11.66 -24.74 20.82
CA ASP A 252 -11.03 -24.16 22.00
C ASP A 252 -11.77 -22.88 22.37
N ASP A 253 -12.26 -22.92 23.60
CA ASP A 253 -13.04 -21.94 24.37
C ASP A 253 -14.52 -21.81 23.98
N THR A 254 -15.36 -22.58 24.69
CA THR A 254 -16.82 -22.60 24.57
C THR A 254 -17.41 -21.20 24.70
N SER A 255 -17.91 -20.68 23.58
CA SER A 255 -18.77 -19.50 23.52
C SER A 255 -20.00 -19.68 24.43
N HIS A 256 -20.20 -18.77 25.39
CA HIS A 256 -21.44 -18.68 26.17
C HIS A 256 -22.51 -17.79 25.50
N TYR A 257 -22.18 -17.09 24.42
CA TYR A 257 -23.03 -16.05 23.81
C TYR A 257 -23.59 -16.42 22.44
N PHE A 258 -22.85 -17.19 21.65
CA PHE A 258 -23.24 -17.61 20.31
C PHE A 258 -23.28 -19.14 20.24
N THR A 259 -24.47 -19.71 20.07
CA THR A 259 -24.68 -21.16 19.98
C THR A 259 -25.22 -21.52 18.60
N GLY A 260 -24.51 -22.36 17.85
CA GLY A 260 -24.96 -22.87 16.55
C GLY A 260 -23.86 -23.57 15.76
N ALA A 261 -24.20 -24.62 15.01
CA ALA A 261 -23.24 -25.47 14.28
C ALA A 261 -22.43 -24.75 13.18
N ASN A 262 -22.83 -23.54 12.79
CA ASN A 262 -22.18 -22.72 11.76
C ASN A 262 -21.53 -21.44 12.32
N ALA A 263 -21.47 -21.25 13.63
CA ALA A 263 -20.89 -20.05 14.21
C ALA A 263 -19.35 -20.07 14.10
N ARG A 264 -18.76 -19.11 13.40
CA ARG A 264 -17.30 -18.90 13.40
C ARG A 264 -16.98 -17.79 14.39
N VAL A 265 -16.82 -18.20 15.64
CA VAL A 265 -16.62 -17.27 16.74
C VAL A 265 -15.13 -17.04 16.97
N SER A 266 -14.74 -15.77 17.08
CA SER A 266 -13.42 -15.35 17.56
C SER A 266 -13.57 -14.51 18.82
N CYS A 267 -12.58 -14.56 19.71
CA CYS A 267 -12.57 -13.82 20.95
C CYS A 267 -11.32 -12.96 21.10
N VAL A 268 -11.50 -11.68 21.43
CA VAL A 268 -10.44 -10.75 21.79
C VAL A 268 -10.64 -10.33 23.23
N THR A 269 -9.61 -10.53 24.06
CA THR A 269 -9.64 -10.15 25.48
C THR A 269 -8.53 -9.17 25.80
N ARG A 270 -8.86 -8.11 26.56
CA ARG A 270 -7.90 -7.17 27.14
C ARG A 270 -8.15 -7.07 28.64
N LYS A 271 -7.10 -7.28 29.43
CA LYS A 271 -7.14 -7.19 30.89
C LYS A 271 -6.17 -6.11 31.40
N THR A 272 -6.67 -5.22 32.25
CA THR A 272 -5.89 -4.26 33.05
C THR A 272 -5.96 -4.65 34.53
N LYS A 273 -5.36 -3.85 35.42
CA LYS A 273 -5.47 -4.09 36.87
C LYS A 273 -6.88 -3.82 37.41
N GLU A 274 -7.64 -2.99 36.70
CA GLU A 274 -8.95 -2.47 37.11
C GLU A 274 -10.11 -3.14 36.35
N THR A 275 -9.87 -3.55 35.09
CA THR A 275 -10.94 -4.03 34.20
C THR A 275 -10.52 -5.20 33.34
N SER A 276 -11.49 -6.02 32.96
CA SER A 276 -11.37 -6.99 31.88
C SER A 276 -12.43 -6.72 30.83
N ILE A 277 -12.01 -6.55 29.58
CA ILE A 277 -12.88 -6.42 28.41
C ILE A 277 -12.71 -7.69 27.58
N GLN A 278 -13.82 -8.37 27.32
CA GLN A 278 -13.89 -9.50 26.40
C GLN A 278 -14.86 -9.17 25.28
N VAL A 279 -14.42 -9.32 24.04
CA VAL A 279 -15.24 -9.15 22.83
C VAL A 279 -15.28 -10.48 22.10
N GLN A 280 -16.49 -10.95 21.76
CA GLN A 280 -16.71 -12.09 20.89
C GLN A 280 -17.33 -11.61 19.58
N LEU A 281 -16.81 -12.15 18.48
CA LEU A 281 -17.21 -11.84 17.11
C LEU A 281 -17.67 -13.14 16.45
N ASN A 282 -18.90 -13.18 15.93
CA ASN A 282 -19.35 -14.28 15.09
C ASN A 282 -19.40 -13.83 13.62
N LEU A 283 -18.69 -14.54 12.75
CA LEU A 283 -18.66 -14.31 11.31
C LEU A 283 -19.30 -15.52 10.61
N ASP A 284 -20.60 -15.45 10.35
CA ASP A 284 -21.37 -16.58 9.77
C ASP A 284 -21.09 -16.84 8.28
N GLY A 285 -20.23 -16.03 7.66
CA GLY A 285 -19.88 -16.13 6.24
C GLY A 285 -20.92 -15.52 5.30
N SER A 286 -21.96 -14.84 5.81
CA SER A 286 -22.97 -14.13 5.02
C SER A 286 -22.65 -12.65 4.78
N GLY A 287 -21.57 -12.14 5.37
CA GLY A 287 -21.24 -10.70 5.39
C GLY A 287 -21.92 -9.93 6.53
N LEU A 288 -22.72 -10.59 7.36
CA LEU A 288 -23.24 -10.04 8.62
C LEU A 288 -22.30 -10.41 9.78
N CYS A 289 -22.08 -9.45 10.69
CA CYS A 289 -21.27 -9.65 11.90
C CYS A 289 -22.12 -9.34 13.14
N GLU A 290 -22.11 -10.25 14.12
CA GLU A 290 -22.68 -10.01 15.44
C GLU A 290 -21.55 -9.86 16.47
N VAL A 291 -21.58 -8.74 17.21
CA VAL A 291 -20.55 -8.38 18.20
C VAL A 291 -21.17 -8.40 19.59
N ARG A 292 -20.55 -9.13 20.53
CA ARG A 292 -20.94 -9.08 21.94
C ARG A 292 -19.74 -8.80 22.83
N GLY A 293 -19.91 -7.86 23.75
CA GLY A 293 -18.88 -7.44 24.69
C GLY A 293 -19.29 -7.65 26.14
N ARG A 294 -18.34 -8.07 26.98
CA ARG A 294 -18.49 -8.07 28.44
C ARG A 294 -17.37 -7.23 29.06
N VAL A 295 -17.76 -6.28 29.91
CA VAL A 295 -16.83 -5.52 30.75
C VAL A 295 -17.03 -5.99 32.19
N THR A 296 -15.94 -6.39 32.83
CA THR A 296 -15.95 -6.82 34.23
C THR A 296 -14.97 -5.95 35.00
N GLY A 297 -15.45 -5.27 36.05
CA GLY A 297 -14.59 -4.56 37.00
C GLY A 297 -14.09 -5.52 38.09
N TYR A 298 -12.87 -5.29 38.59
CA TYR A 298 -12.30 -6.01 39.73
C TYR A 298 -12.40 -5.18 41.01
#